data_AF-S7XEG5-F1
#
_entry.id   AF-S7XEG5-F1
#
_cell.length_a   1.000
_cell.length_b   1.000
_cell.length_c   1.000
_cell.angle_alpha   90.00
_cell.angle_beta   90.00
_cell.angle_gamma   90.00
#
_symmetry.space_group_name_H-M   'P 1'
#
loop_
_entity.id
_entity.type
_entity.pdbx_description
1 polymer ?
#
loop_
_entity_poly.entity_id
_entity_poly.type
_entity_poly.pdbx_seq_one_letter_code
_entity_poly.pdbx_strand_id
1 'polypeptide(L)'
;MKIGFGAIGKGYAADKAKTLLMSKGVTSGIINASGDMNTWGQQTNGEDWKVAITNPMDKNKVFALLPITDGAVVTSGNYEKYVNFNGKRYTHIIDPRTGYPSTGIISVTVFAPKAELADALATSVFVMGKEAGLDRINQLPKIECIIIDDNGNISKSKNIEINKL
;
A
#
# COMPACT_ATOMS: atom_id res chain seq x y z
N MET A 1 11.84 -7.47 -25.22
CA MET A 1 10.89 -7.32 -24.10
C MET A 1 11.59 -7.68 -22.81
N LYS A 2 11.38 -6.92 -21.72
CA LYS A 2 11.84 -7.23 -20.36
C LYS A 2 10.67 -7.14 -19.41
N ILE A 3 10.56 -8.06 -18.46
CA ILE A 3 9.47 -8.11 -17.48
C ILE A 3 10.05 -7.75 -16.11
N GLY A 4 9.41 -6.82 -15.40
CA GLY A 4 9.76 -6.44 -14.04
C GLY A 4 8.63 -6.76 -13.08
N PHE A 5 8.95 -7.38 -11.94
CA PHE A 5 7.99 -7.77 -10.91
C PHE A 5 8.06 -6.87 -9.66
N GLY A 6 8.63 -5.67 -9.78
CA GLY A 6 8.88 -4.79 -8.62
C GLY A 6 7.61 -4.30 -7.90
N ALA A 7 6.49 -4.21 -8.63
CA ALA A 7 5.20 -3.72 -8.14
C ALA A 7 4.22 -4.84 -7.72
N ILE A 8 4.71 -6.08 -7.57
CA ILE A 8 3.87 -7.23 -7.18
C ILE A 8 4.65 -8.29 -6.38
N GLY A 9 5.96 -8.39 -6.58
CA GLY A 9 6.77 -9.47 -6.04
C GLY A 9 6.88 -9.47 -4.52
N LYS A 10 6.84 -8.30 -3.87
CA LYS A 10 6.89 -8.19 -2.40
C LYS A 10 5.60 -8.70 -1.79
N GLY A 11 4.46 -8.23 -2.30
CA GLY A 11 3.15 -8.73 -1.91
C GLY A 11 3.00 -10.24 -2.10
N TYR A 12 3.44 -10.77 -3.25
CA TYR A 12 3.47 -12.21 -3.49
C TYR A 12 4.32 -12.96 -2.46
N ALA A 13 5.53 -12.48 -2.17
CA ALA A 13 6.41 -13.10 -1.18
C ALA A 13 5.78 -13.09 0.23
N ALA A 14 5.12 -11.99 0.61
CA ALA A 14 4.41 -11.89 1.89
C ALA A 14 3.27 -12.92 2.00
N ASP A 15 2.46 -13.07 0.95
CA ASP A 15 1.37 -14.05 0.90
C ASP A 15 1.89 -15.49 0.98
N LYS A 16 3.00 -15.80 0.31
CA LYS A 16 3.65 -17.12 0.38
C LYS A 16 4.24 -17.41 1.76
N ALA A 17 4.87 -16.42 2.39
CA ALA A 17 5.41 -16.56 3.74
C ALA A 17 4.29 -16.84 4.76
N LYS A 18 3.18 -16.08 4.71
CA LYS A 18 1.99 -16.34 5.53
C LYS A 18 1.46 -17.75 5.31
N THR A 19 1.26 -18.16 4.06
CA THR A 19 0.77 -19.50 3.71
C THR A 19 1.66 -20.60 4.28
N LEU A 20 2.99 -20.44 4.17
CA LEU A 20 3.95 -21.40 4.72
C LEU A 20 3.83 -21.50 6.25
N LEU A 21 3.80 -20.38 6.96
CA LEU A 21 3.70 -20.38 8.43
C LEU A 21 2.39 -21.00 8.91
N MET A 22 1.27 -20.67 8.27
CA MET A 22 -0.02 -21.31 8.56
C MET A 22 0.04 -22.83 8.35
N SER A 23 0.69 -23.30 7.28
CA SER A 23 0.89 -24.74 7.03
C SER A 23 1.76 -25.44 8.08
N LYS A 24 2.56 -24.69 8.83
CA LYS A 24 3.38 -25.18 9.96
C LYS A 24 2.67 -25.07 11.31
N GLY A 25 1.39 -24.69 11.33
CA GLY A 25 0.59 -24.59 12.54
C GLY A 25 0.70 -23.24 13.27
N VAL A 26 1.29 -22.21 12.64
CA VAL A 26 1.32 -20.86 13.22
C VAL A 26 -0.05 -20.21 13.07
N THR A 27 -0.75 -20.03 14.19
CA THR A 27 -2.15 -19.59 14.22
C THR A 27 -2.35 -18.08 14.07
N SER A 28 -1.34 -17.28 14.43
CA SER A 28 -1.38 -15.81 14.33
C SER A 28 -0.03 -15.25 13.93
N GLY A 29 -0.02 -14.14 13.19
CA GLY A 29 1.22 -13.44 12.84
C GLY A 29 1.02 -12.23 11.93
N ILE A 30 2.13 -11.53 11.70
CA ILE A 30 2.27 -10.45 10.72
C ILE A 30 3.53 -10.68 9.90
N ILE A 31 3.41 -10.61 8.57
CA ILE A 31 4.55 -10.50 7.66
C ILE A 31 4.77 -9.04 7.32
N ASN A 32 6.03 -8.59 7.37
CA ASN A 32 6.46 -7.30 6.83
C ASN A 32 7.47 -7.54 5.71
N ALA A 33 7.05 -7.32 4.46
CA ALA A 33 7.91 -7.41 3.28
C ALA A 33 8.27 -5.99 2.79
N SER A 34 9.16 -5.31 3.51
CA SER A 34 9.62 -3.95 3.19
C SER A 34 8.49 -2.91 3.18
N GLY A 35 7.57 -3.00 4.15
CA GLY A 35 6.40 -2.12 4.28
C GLY A 35 5.10 -2.74 3.75
N ASP A 36 5.19 -3.79 2.94
CA ASP A 36 4.03 -4.56 2.48
C ASP A 36 3.65 -5.56 3.58
N MET A 37 2.54 -5.31 4.24
CA MET A 37 2.13 -6.05 5.43
C MET A 37 1.03 -7.06 5.12
N ASN A 38 1.07 -8.23 5.74
CA ASN A 38 -0.04 -9.20 5.74
C ASN A 38 -0.20 -9.83 7.12
N THR A 39 -1.39 -9.78 7.68
CA THR A 39 -1.73 -10.22 9.04
C THR A 39 -2.64 -11.44 9.02
N TRP A 40 -2.57 -12.28 10.05
CA TRP A 40 -3.57 -13.31 10.33
C TRP A 40 -3.69 -13.56 11.83
N GLY A 41 -4.89 -14.01 12.23
CA GLY A 41 -5.22 -14.20 13.63
C GLY A 41 -5.08 -12.90 14.44
N GLN A 42 -4.91 -13.05 15.75
CA GLN A 42 -4.82 -11.94 16.69
C GLN A 42 -3.47 -11.90 17.42
N GLN A 43 -3.16 -10.75 18.01
CA GLN A 43 -2.05 -10.60 18.92
C GLN A 43 -2.25 -11.45 20.19
N THR A 44 -1.18 -11.65 20.98
CA THR A 44 -1.23 -12.46 22.20
C THR A 44 -2.15 -11.90 23.29
N ASN A 45 -2.51 -10.62 23.20
CA ASN A 45 -3.47 -9.96 24.08
C ASN A 45 -4.93 -10.05 23.58
N GLY A 46 -5.19 -10.74 22.46
CA GLY A 46 -6.52 -10.86 21.84
C GLY A 46 -6.94 -9.67 20.97
N GLU A 47 -6.11 -8.65 20.80
CA GLU A 47 -6.39 -7.53 19.90
C GLU A 47 -6.04 -7.86 18.44
N ASP A 48 -6.70 -7.18 17.51
CA ASP A 48 -6.29 -7.17 16.11
C ASP A 48 -4.87 -6.58 15.95
N TRP A 49 -4.19 -7.00 14.89
CA TRP A 49 -2.94 -6.36 14.48
C TRP A 49 -3.20 -4.90 14.10
N LYS A 50 -2.34 -3.99 14.53
CA LYS A 50 -2.41 -2.57 14.17
C LYS A 50 -1.24 -2.19 13.29
N VAL A 51 -1.50 -1.55 12.15
CA VAL A 51 -0.45 -1.09 11.22
C VAL A 51 -0.47 0.43 11.14
N ALA A 52 0.71 1.01 11.37
CA ALA A 52 0.94 2.43 11.22
C ALA A 52 1.22 2.77 9.75
N ILE A 53 0.51 3.76 9.23
CA ILE A 53 0.77 4.35 7.92
C ILE A 53 1.72 5.52 8.13
N THR A 54 2.86 5.52 7.45
CA THR A 54 3.83 6.62 7.50
C THR A 54 3.26 7.87 6.86
N ASN A 55 3.49 9.04 7.46
CA ASN A 55 3.18 10.31 6.84
C ASN A 55 4.15 10.57 5.67
N PRO A 56 3.65 10.68 4.43
CA PRO A 56 4.53 10.81 3.28
C PRO A 56 5.24 12.18 3.19
N MET A 57 4.76 13.18 3.95
CA MET A 57 5.38 14.51 4.06
C MET A 57 6.45 14.57 5.14
N ASP A 58 6.38 13.69 6.13
CA ASP A 58 7.35 13.58 7.22
C ASP A 58 7.45 12.12 7.68
N LYS A 59 8.49 11.42 7.20
CA LYS A 59 8.66 9.98 7.46
C LYS A 59 8.81 9.64 8.94
N ASN A 60 9.08 10.62 9.80
CA ASN A 60 9.20 10.41 11.25
C ASN A 60 7.84 10.45 11.96
N LYS A 61 6.76 10.76 11.24
CA LYS A 61 5.41 10.85 11.79
C LYS A 61 4.51 9.73 11.27
N VAL A 62 3.61 9.29 12.13
CA VAL A 62 2.51 8.39 11.77
C VAL A 62 1.36 9.24 11.24
N PHE A 63 0.83 8.85 10.08
CA PHE A 63 -0.37 9.45 9.49
C PHE A 63 -1.65 8.90 10.12
N ALA A 64 -1.72 7.58 10.25
CA ALA A 64 -2.85 6.87 10.84
C ALA A 64 -2.40 5.51 11.38
N LEU A 65 -3.14 4.99 12.35
CA LEU A 65 -2.97 3.63 12.87
C LEU A 65 -4.28 2.88 12.63
N LEU A 66 -4.25 1.83 11.81
CA LEU A 66 -5.45 1.09 11.44
C LEU A 66 -5.38 -0.37 11.88
N PRO A 67 -6.46 -0.94 12.43
CA PRO A 67 -6.54 -2.37 12.68
C PRO A 67 -6.62 -3.14 11.37
N ILE A 68 -5.99 -4.31 11.31
CA ILE A 68 -6.03 -5.23 10.18
C ILE A 68 -6.31 -6.64 10.67
N THR A 69 -7.53 -7.09 10.42
CA THR A 69 -7.99 -8.46 10.69
C THR A 69 -7.88 -9.28 9.41
N ASP A 70 -7.04 -10.32 9.44
CA ASP A 70 -6.87 -11.28 8.35
C ASP A 70 -6.71 -10.64 6.95
N GLY A 71 -5.85 -9.63 6.85
CA GLY A 71 -5.72 -8.82 5.65
C GLY A 71 -4.33 -8.26 5.44
N ALA A 72 -4.19 -7.45 4.39
CA ALA A 72 -2.95 -6.86 3.98
C ALA A 72 -3.10 -5.35 3.80
N VAL A 73 -2.00 -4.64 4.03
CA VAL A 73 -1.86 -3.22 3.70
C VAL A 73 -0.55 -3.00 2.98
N VAL A 74 -0.61 -2.30 1.86
CA VAL A 74 0.56 -1.99 1.04
C VAL A 74 0.52 -0.52 0.64
N THR A 75 1.68 0.15 0.67
CA THR A 75 1.80 1.55 0.28
C THR A 75 2.77 1.71 -0.89
N SER A 76 2.30 2.33 -1.97
CA SER A 76 3.14 2.84 -3.05
C SER A 76 3.38 4.34 -2.85
N GLY A 77 4.64 4.76 -2.81
CA GLY A 77 4.99 6.15 -2.54
C GLY A 77 6.14 6.67 -3.40
N ASN A 78 6.08 7.95 -3.81
CA ASN A 78 7.16 8.59 -4.59
C ASN A 78 8.39 9.01 -3.76
N TYR A 79 8.32 8.86 -2.44
CA TYR A 79 9.36 9.23 -1.48
C TYR A 79 10.24 8.05 -1.08
N GLU A 80 9.92 6.83 -1.52
CA GLU A 80 10.71 5.63 -1.20
C GLU A 80 11.99 5.55 -2.04
N LYS A 81 11.85 5.68 -3.36
CA LYS A 81 12.98 5.66 -4.30
C LYS A 81 12.77 6.74 -5.35
N TYR A 82 13.66 7.72 -5.34
CA TYR A 82 13.66 8.82 -6.30
C TYR A 82 15.06 9.37 -6.52
N VAL A 83 15.23 10.11 -7.60
CA VAL A 83 16.40 10.96 -7.84
C VAL A 83 15.93 12.41 -8.04
N ASN A 84 16.70 13.37 -7.54
CA ASN A 84 16.48 14.77 -7.84
C ASN A 84 17.41 15.17 -8.98
N PHE A 85 16.85 15.71 -10.05
CA PHE A 85 17.61 16.19 -11.19
C PHE A 85 17.05 17.55 -11.61
N ASN A 86 17.92 18.57 -11.61
CA ASN A 86 17.57 19.97 -11.91
C ASN A 86 16.34 20.48 -11.12
N GLY A 87 16.29 20.20 -9.82
CA GLY A 87 15.19 20.63 -8.95
C GLY A 87 13.88 19.86 -9.12
N LYS A 88 13.82 18.89 -10.03
CA LYS A 88 12.65 18.02 -10.24
C LYS A 88 12.89 16.63 -9.65
N ARG A 89 11.89 16.09 -8.96
CA ARG A 89 11.89 14.72 -8.42
C ARG A 89 11.46 13.73 -9.50
N TYR A 90 12.25 12.69 -9.71
CA TYR A 90 11.95 11.56 -10.58
C TYR A 90 11.82 10.29 -9.74
N THR A 91 10.61 9.74 -9.65
CA THR A 91 10.30 8.52 -8.90
C THR A 91 10.50 7.26 -9.75
N HIS A 92 10.63 6.12 -9.08
CA HIS A 92 10.68 4.78 -9.67
C HIS A 92 9.34 4.27 -10.22
N ILE A 93 8.22 4.94 -9.89
CA ILE A 93 6.88 4.59 -10.40
C ILE A 93 6.68 5.29 -11.75
N ILE A 94 6.72 4.52 -12.83
CA ILE A 94 6.63 5.02 -14.21
C ILE A 94 5.20 4.95 -14.71
N ASP A 95 4.72 6.03 -15.35
CA ASP A 95 3.50 6.02 -16.12
C ASP A 95 3.77 5.38 -17.50
N PRO A 96 3.20 4.19 -17.78
CA PRO A 96 3.47 3.48 -19.03
C PRO A 96 2.94 4.19 -20.28
N ARG A 97 2.02 5.15 -20.12
CA ARG A 97 1.48 5.94 -21.25
C ARG A 97 2.50 6.95 -21.77
N THR A 98 3.36 7.45 -20.89
CA THR A 98 4.33 8.51 -21.21
C THR A 98 5.77 8.04 -21.18
N GLY A 99 6.07 6.96 -20.45
CA GLY A 99 7.44 6.51 -20.17
C GLY A 99 8.17 7.36 -19.11
N TYR A 100 7.50 8.33 -18.50
CA TYR A 100 8.04 9.20 -17.46
C TYR A 100 7.50 8.84 -16.07
N PRO A 101 8.17 9.25 -14.97
CA PRO A 101 7.65 9.06 -13.63
C PRO A 101 6.26 9.68 -13.44
N SER A 102 5.38 8.98 -12.71
CA SER A 102 4.05 9.48 -12.33
C SER A 102 4.15 10.68 -11.40
N THR A 103 3.22 11.62 -11.50
CA THR A 103 3.17 12.90 -10.76
C THR A 103 1.80 13.14 -10.13
N GLY A 104 1.71 14.11 -9.20
CA GLY A 104 0.46 14.54 -8.58
C GLY A 104 0.00 13.71 -7.38
N ILE A 105 0.50 12.48 -7.22
CA ILE A 105 0.28 11.66 -6.01
C ILE A 105 1.60 11.47 -5.28
N ILE A 106 1.57 11.53 -3.94
CA ILE A 106 2.71 11.22 -3.08
C ILE A 106 2.64 9.80 -2.55
N SER A 107 1.46 9.37 -2.07
CA SER A 107 1.24 8.00 -1.61
C SER A 107 -0.13 7.46 -2.00
N VAL A 108 -0.18 6.14 -2.17
CA VAL A 108 -1.40 5.34 -2.19
C VAL A 108 -1.21 4.18 -1.24
N THR A 109 -2.06 4.08 -0.22
CA THR A 109 -2.13 2.92 0.66
C THR A 109 -3.38 2.12 0.32
N VAL A 110 -3.23 0.81 0.06
CA VAL A 110 -4.33 -0.10 -0.28
C VAL A 110 -4.47 -1.17 0.79
N PHE A 111 -5.71 -1.45 1.17
CA PHE A 111 -6.11 -2.53 2.06
C PHE A 111 -6.82 -3.59 1.23
N ALA A 112 -6.41 -4.85 1.38
CA ALA A 112 -7.00 -5.97 0.65
C ALA A 112 -6.84 -7.29 1.42
N PRO A 113 -7.55 -8.36 1.04
CA PRO A 113 -7.38 -9.68 1.66
C PRO A 113 -6.00 -10.33 1.42
N LYS A 114 -5.25 -9.85 0.44
CA LYS A 114 -3.95 -10.40 -0.01
C LYS A 114 -2.97 -9.27 -0.29
N ALA A 115 -1.71 -9.44 0.12
CA ALA A 115 -0.68 -8.44 -0.10
C ALA A 115 -0.30 -8.33 -1.57
N GLU A 116 -0.30 -9.43 -2.32
CA GLU A 116 -0.06 -9.42 -3.77
C GLU A 116 -1.05 -8.51 -4.51
N LEU A 117 -2.34 -8.59 -4.14
CA LEU A 117 -3.39 -7.77 -4.71
C LEU A 117 -3.25 -6.30 -4.30
N ALA A 118 -2.93 -6.05 -3.03
CA ALA A 118 -2.71 -4.69 -2.53
C ALA A 118 -1.50 -4.01 -3.21
N ASP A 119 -0.37 -4.71 -3.39
CA ASP A 119 0.85 -4.20 -4.05
C ASP A 119 0.56 -3.80 -5.51
N ALA A 120 -0.11 -4.69 -6.25
CA ALA A 120 -0.50 -4.43 -7.63
C ALA A 120 -1.46 -3.24 -7.75
N LEU A 121 -2.46 -3.15 -6.87
CA LEU A 121 -3.45 -2.07 -6.89
C LEU A 121 -2.88 -0.74 -6.43
N ALA A 122 -2.00 -0.72 -5.42
CA ALA A 122 -1.37 0.50 -4.93
C ALA A 122 -0.58 1.19 -6.05
N THR A 123 0.22 0.44 -6.80
CA THR A 123 0.95 0.97 -7.96
C THR A 123 -0.01 1.39 -9.08
N SER A 124 -1.04 0.58 -9.37
CA SER A 124 -2.00 0.88 -10.44
C SER A 124 -2.77 2.17 -10.17
N VAL A 125 -3.30 2.35 -8.95
CA VAL A 125 -4.01 3.56 -8.52
C VAL A 125 -3.09 4.78 -8.54
N PHE A 126 -1.82 4.62 -8.13
CA PHE A 126 -0.81 5.68 -8.19
C PHE A 126 -0.63 6.22 -9.62
N VAL A 127 -0.68 5.34 -10.62
CA VAL A 127 -0.54 5.69 -12.04
C VAL A 127 -1.86 6.18 -12.65
N MET A 128 -2.99 5.59 -12.26
CA MET A 128 -4.32 5.98 -12.75
C MET A 128 -4.69 7.40 -12.32
N GLY A 129 -4.20 7.85 -11.16
CA GLY A 129 -4.57 9.12 -10.56
C GLY A 129 -5.77 9.00 -9.63
N LYS A 130 -6.04 10.08 -8.89
CA LYS A 130 -7.00 10.11 -7.78
C LYS A 130 -8.42 9.65 -8.19
N GLU A 131 -9.01 10.29 -9.20
CA GLU A 131 -10.42 10.06 -9.57
C GLU A 131 -10.63 8.65 -10.11
N ALA A 132 -9.95 8.29 -11.19
CA ALA A 132 -10.04 6.97 -11.80
C ALA A 132 -9.64 5.84 -10.83
N GLY A 133 -8.64 6.10 -9.98
CA GLY A 133 -8.19 5.15 -8.96
C GLY A 133 -9.26 4.89 -7.90
N LEU A 134 -9.87 5.93 -7.35
CA LEU A 134 -10.97 5.79 -6.38
C LEU A 134 -12.18 5.11 -6.99
N ASP A 135 -12.57 5.49 -8.21
CA ASP A 135 -13.68 4.85 -8.92
C ASP A 135 -13.43 3.36 -9.13
N ARG A 136 -12.20 2.98 -9.47
CA ARG A 136 -11.83 1.57 -9.62
C ARG A 136 -11.90 0.81 -8.30
N ILE A 137 -11.34 1.37 -7.23
CA ILE A 137 -11.32 0.72 -5.91
C ILE A 137 -12.74 0.55 -5.36
N ASN A 138 -13.61 1.56 -5.52
CA ASN A 138 -14.99 1.50 -5.05
C ASN A 138 -15.86 0.43 -5.75
N GLN A 139 -15.39 -0.15 -6.87
CA GLN A 139 -16.06 -1.26 -7.56
C GLN A 139 -15.57 -2.64 -7.10
N LEU A 140 -14.51 -2.70 -6.29
CA LEU A 140 -13.89 -3.94 -5.86
C LEU A 140 -14.34 -4.29 -4.44
N PRO A 141 -14.90 -5.50 -4.21
CA PRO A 141 -15.34 -5.89 -2.88
C PRO A 141 -14.15 -6.10 -1.95
N LYS A 142 -14.28 -5.64 -0.70
CA LYS A 142 -13.26 -5.80 0.36
C LYS A 142 -11.90 -5.16 0.04
N ILE A 143 -11.89 -4.16 -0.83
CA ILE A 143 -10.69 -3.39 -1.14
C ILE A 143 -10.94 -1.93 -0.84
N GLU A 144 -9.99 -1.33 -0.16
CA GLU A 144 -10.06 0.06 0.26
C GLU A 144 -8.73 0.75 -0.03
N CYS A 145 -8.76 2.07 -0.16
CA CYS A 145 -7.53 2.84 -0.33
C CYS A 145 -7.59 4.23 0.28
N ILE A 146 -6.40 4.75 0.55
CA ILE A 146 -6.12 6.13 0.96
C ILE A 146 -5.10 6.68 -0.03
N ILE A 147 -5.38 7.87 -0.56
CA ILE A 147 -4.52 8.59 -1.50
C ILE A 147 -4.12 9.91 -0.84
N ILE A 148 -2.83 10.23 -0.87
CA ILE A 148 -2.31 11.54 -0.46
C ILE A 148 -1.66 12.19 -1.68
N ASP A 149 -2.16 13.35 -2.09
CA ASP A 149 -1.67 14.09 -3.24
C ASP A 149 -0.48 15.01 -2.90
N ASP A 150 0.10 15.65 -3.91
CA ASP A 150 1.26 16.53 -3.78
C ASP A 150 1.04 17.78 -2.92
N ASN A 151 -0.22 18.16 -2.71
CA ASN A 151 -0.62 19.25 -1.81
C ASN A 151 -0.91 18.74 -0.39
N GLY A 152 -0.77 17.45 -0.15
CA GLY A 152 -1.10 16.81 1.13
C GLY A 152 -2.59 16.59 1.33
N ASN A 153 -3.44 16.76 0.30
CA ASN A 153 -4.85 16.45 0.42
C ASN A 153 -5.05 14.94 0.49
N ILE A 154 -5.97 14.54 1.35
CA ILE A 154 -6.29 13.13 1.60
C ILE A 154 -7.59 12.81 0.89
N SER A 155 -7.59 11.72 0.12
CA SER A 155 -8.79 11.14 -0.47
C SER A 155 -8.85 9.66 -0.12
N LYS A 156 -10.07 9.11 0.02
CA LYS A 156 -10.26 7.74 0.48
C LYS A 156 -11.43 7.07 -0.25
N SER A 157 -11.37 5.74 -0.36
CA SER A 157 -12.52 4.95 -0.83
C SER A 157 -13.71 5.05 0.12
N LYS A 158 -14.91 4.69 -0.35
CA LYS A 158 -16.17 4.90 0.39
C LYS A 158 -16.23 4.18 1.74
N ASN A 159 -15.64 2.99 1.82
CA ASN A 159 -15.86 2.07 2.94
C ASN A 159 -14.79 2.14 4.04
N ILE A 160 -13.74 2.97 3.87
CA ILE A 160 -12.68 3.08 4.87
C ILE A 160 -12.94 4.22 5.84
N GLU A 161 -12.82 3.93 7.13
CA GLU A 161 -12.80 4.93 8.19
C GLU A 161 -11.36 5.13 8.66
N ILE A 162 -10.93 6.40 8.73
CA ILE A 162 -9.57 6.76 9.15
C ILE A 162 -9.73 7.59 10.42
N ASN A 163 -9.36 7.00 11.55
CA ASN A 163 -9.14 7.75 12.78
C ASN A 163 -7.75 8.35 12.71
N LYS A 164 -7.67 9.66 12.43
CA LYS A 164 -6.39 10.38 12.48
C LYS A 164 -5.90 10.40 13.93
N LEU A 165 -4.58 10.22 14.08
CA LEU A 165 -3.88 10.46 15.34
C LEU A 165 -3.60 11.95 15.54
#